data_AF-A0A927UDE9-F1
#
_entry.id   AF-A0A927UDE9-F1
#
_cell.length_a   1.000
_cell.length_b   1.000
_cell.length_c   1.000
_cell.angle_alpha   90.00
_cell.angle_beta   90.00
_cell.angle_gamma   90.00
#
_symmetry.space_group_name_H-M   'P 1'
#
loop_
_entity.id
_entity.type
_entity.pdbx_description
1 polymer ?
#
loop_
_entity_poly.entity_id
_entity_poly.type
_entity_poly.pdbx_seq_one_letter_code
_entity_poly.pdbx_strand_id
1 'polypeptide(L)'
;MAEKIKVNHTAVETAVSNMNKAIKNYNELTANGFDGAIEELDGMNSDYVDKLQRTLECLNSKVKEKISKSITKYTNRVEKASNTLKSVDQQVGEKIEGE
;
A
#
# COMPACT_ATOMS: atom_id res chain seq x y z
N MET A 1 -27.66 30.48 13.19
CA MET A 1 -27.23 29.07 13.11
C MET A 1 -26.08 29.02 12.12
N ALA A 2 -24.86 28.79 12.58
CA ALA A 2 -23.72 28.65 11.67
C ALA A 2 -23.85 27.33 10.91
N GLU A 3 -23.70 27.40 9.58
CA GLU A 3 -23.76 26.24 8.71
C GLU A 3 -22.58 25.31 9.04
N LYS A 4 -22.87 24.02 9.32
CA LYS A 4 -21.82 23.03 9.60
C LYS A 4 -20.93 22.88 8.38
N ILE A 5 -19.75 23.49 8.40
CA ILE A 5 -18.70 23.23 7.41
C ILE A 5 -18.18 21.81 7.68
N LYS A 6 -18.75 20.82 7.00
CA LYS A 6 -18.22 19.45 7.00
C LYS A 6 -17.08 19.35 6.01
N VAL A 7 -15.91 18.91 6.47
CA VAL A 7 -14.80 18.57 5.58
C VAL A 7 -15.20 17.37 4.71
N ASN A 8 -15.17 17.55 3.39
CA ASN A 8 -15.39 16.46 2.45
C ASN A 8 -14.18 15.51 2.46
N HIS A 9 -14.31 14.37 3.15
CA HIS A 9 -13.25 13.36 3.25
C HIS A 9 -13.19 12.41 2.05
N THR A 10 -14.10 12.51 1.09
CA THR A 10 -14.21 11.56 -0.04
C THR A 10 -12.93 11.50 -0.87
N ALA A 11 -12.22 12.62 -1.02
CA ALA A 11 -10.93 12.65 -1.72
C ALA A 11 -9.86 11.82 -1.00
N VAL A 12 -9.82 11.88 0.34
CA VAL A 12 -8.85 11.13 1.16
C VAL A 12 -9.20 9.64 1.16
N GLU A 13 -10.48 9.31 1.32
CA GLU A 13 -10.96 7.91 1.30
C GLU A 13 -10.74 7.25 -0.08
N THR A 14 -10.97 8.00 -1.15
CA THR A 14 -10.67 7.57 -2.52
C THR A 14 -9.17 7.34 -2.71
N ALA A 15 -8.32 8.23 -2.20
CA ALA A 15 -6.86 8.07 -2.28
C ALA A 15 -6.39 6.81 -1.53
N VAL A 16 -6.91 6.55 -0.32
CA VAL A 16 -6.61 5.32 0.44
C VAL A 16 -7.02 4.07 -0.34
N SER A 17 -8.24 4.06 -0.88
CA SER A 17 -8.77 2.94 -1.67
C SER A 17 -7.92 2.65 -2.91
N ASN A 18 -7.51 3.69 -3.64
CA ASN A 18 -6.64 3.57 -4.80
C ASN A 18 -5.25 3.06 -4.43
N MET A 19 -4.68 3.51 -3.31
CA MET A 19 -3.41 2.97 -2.79
C MET A 19 -3.54 1.48 -2.47
N ASN A 20 -4.60 1.05 -1.80
CA ASN A 20 -4.82 -0.36 -1.47
C ASN A 20 -4.97 -1.24 -2.72
N LYS A 21 -5.64 -0.75 -3.77
CA LYS A 21 -5.72 -1.44 -5.07
C LYS A 21 -4.35 -1.54 -5.74
N ALA A 22 -3.56 -0.48 -5.72
CA ALA A 22 -2.21 -0.49 -6.29
C ALA A 22 -1.29 -1.49 -5.57
N ILE A 23 -1.39 -1.62 -4.24
CA ILE A 23 -0.68 -2.65 -3.46
C ILE A 23 -1.06 -4.04 -3.95
N LYS A 24 -2.36 -4.31 -4.06
CA LYS A 24 -2.88 -5.60 -4.47
C LYS A 24 -2.35 -5.98 -5.86
N ASN A 25 -2.51 -5.09 -6.84
CA ASN A 25 -2.03 -5.32 -8.20
C ASN A 25 -0.51 -5.54 -8.26
N TYR A 26 0.25 -4.79 -7.48
CA TYR A 26 1.71 -4.96 -7.40
C TYR A 26 2.09 -6.34 -6.84
N ASN A 27 1.43 -6.78 -5.76
CA ASN A 27 1.68 -8.09 -5.17
C ASN A 27 1.34 -9.23 -6.15
N GLU A 28 0.25 -9.09 -6.92
CA GLU A 28 -0.16 -10.06 -7.94
C GLU A 28 0.86 -10.12 -9.10
N LEU A 29 1.33 -8.98 -9.61
CA LEU A 29 2.33 -8.92 -10.69
C LEU A 29 3.70 -9.45 -10.25
N THR A 30 4.11 -9.19 -9.01
CA THR A 30 5.40 -9.66 -8.50
C THR A 30 5.40 -11.14 -8.14
N ALA A 31 4.26 -11.70 -7.76
CA ALA A 31 4.09 -13.15 -7.71
C ALA A 31 4.30 -13.74 -9.11
N ASN A 32 3.58 -13.26 -10.12
CA ASN A 32 3.61 -13.89 -11.44
C ASN A 32 4.93 -13.70 -12.21
N GLY A 33 5.63 -12.58 -12.05
CA GLY A 33 6.82 -12.28 -12.85
C GLY A 33 8.10 -12.96 -12.36
N PHE A 34 8.37 -12.93 -11.05
CA PHE A 34 9.57 -13.56 -10.49
C PHE A 34 9.38 -15.05 -10.25
N ASP A 35 8.20 -15.48 -9.80
CA ASP A 35 7.97 -16.88 -9.44
C ASP A 35 7.92 -17.73 -10.74
N GLY A 36 7.36 -17.20 -11.83
CA GLY A 36 7.41 -17.86 -13.15
C GLY A 36 8.83 -17.97 -13.73
N ALA A 37 9.66 -16.94 -13.60
CA ALA A 37 11.05 -17.00 -14.03
C ALA A 37 11.89 -18.00 -13.20
N ILE A 38 11.53 -18.21 -11.92
CA ILE A 38 12.13 -19.24 -11.06
C ILE A 38 11.67 -20.64 -11.50
N GLU A 39 10.37 -20.82 -11.78
CA GLU A 39 9.82 -22.10 -12.29
C GLU A 39 10.44 -22.52 -13.63
N GLU A 40 10.70 -21.58 -14.54
CA GLU A 40 11.37 -21.88 -15.81
C GLU A 40 12.83 -22.38 -15.63
N LEU A 41 13.48 -22.01 -14.52
CA LEU A 41 14.84 -22.43 -14.20
C LEU A 41 14.90 -23.80 -13.51
N ASP A 42 13.84 -24.20 -12.80
CA ASP A 42 13.78 -25.44 -12.00
C ASP A 42 13.95 -26.73 -12.85
N GLY A 43 13.75 -26.63 -14.17
CA GLY A 43 13.97 -27.71 -15.13
C GLY A 43 15.36 -27.76 -15.77
N MET A 44 16.23 -26.78 -15.53
CA MET A 44 17.56 -26.69 -16.16
C MET A 44 18.66 -27.16 -15.22
N ASN A 45 19.47 -28.13 -15.64
CA ASN A 45 20.47 -28.75 -14.77
C ASN A 45 21.86 -28.09 -14.96
N SER A 46 22.20 -27.10 -14.13
CA SER A 46 23.50 -26.40 -14.15
C SER A 46 23.76 -25.60 -12.88
N ASP A 47 24.99 -25.64 -12.36
CA ASP A 47 25.43 -24.83 -11.21
C ASP A 47 25.32 -23.31 -11.47
N TYR A 48 25.30 -22.88 -12.74
CA TYR A 48 25.00 -21.49 -13.13
C TYR A 48 23.51 -21.16 -12.94
N VAL A 49 22.63 -22.10 -13.29
CA VAL A 49 21.17 -21.96 -13.14
C VAL A 49 20.82 -21.90 -11.66
N ASP A 50 21.39 -22.77 -10.83
CA ASP A 50 21.17 -22.77 -9.37
C ASP A 50 21.54 -21.42 -8.73
N LYS A 51 22.66 -20.83 -9.15
CA LYS A 51 23.11 -19.52 -8.67
C LYS A 51 22.21 -18.39 -9.16
N LEU A 52 21.73 -18.48 -10.40
CA LEU A 52 20.79 -17.52 -10.97
C LEU A 52 19.44 -17.58 -10.25
N GLN A 53 18.91 -18.78 -10.01
CA GLN A 53 17.67 -19.03 -9.29
C GLN A 53 17.73 -18.46 -7.86
N ARG A 54 18.80 -18.77 -7.10
CA ARG A 54 19.02 -18.19 -5.75
C ARG A 54 19.13 -16.66 -5.76
N THR A 55 19.76 -16.10 -6.80
CA THR A 55 19.87 -14.65 -6.96
C THR A 55 18.49 -14.04 -7.17
N LEU A 56 17.67 -14.64 -8.03
CA LEU A 56 16.30 -14.20 -8.31
C LEU A 56 15.40 -14.33 -7.08
N GLU A 57 15.47 -15.44 -6.34
CA GLU A 57 14.74 -15.63 -5.07
C GLU A 57 15.07 -14.53 -4.05
N CYS A 58 16.37 -14.25 -3.87
CA CYS A 58 16.82 -13.21 -2.93
C CYS A 58 16.36 -11.81 -3.36
N LEU A 59 16.42 -11.52 -4.66
CA LEU A 59 16.02 -10.23 -5.22
C LEU A 59 14.51 -10.04 -5.13
N ASN A 60 13.73 -11.07 -5.46
CA ASN A 60 12.28 -11.11 -5.35
C ASN A 60 11.83 -10.81 -3.91
N SER A 61 12.41 -11.51 -2.93
CA SER A 61 12.11 -11.31 -1.50
C SER A 61 12.38 -9.87 -1.05
N LYS A 62 13.58 -9.34 -1.35
CA LYS A 62 13.97 -7.97 -0.95
C LYS A 62 13.12 -6.90 -1.62
N VAL A 63 12.77 -7.09 -2.89
CA VAL A 63 11.94 -6.13 -3.64
C VAL A 63 10.51 -6.15 -3.12
N LYS A 64 9.89 -7.33 -2.97
CA LYS A 64 8.56 -7.50 -2.36
C LYS A 64 8.51 -6.88 -0.97
N GLU A 65 9.51 -7.14 -0.12
CA GLU A 65 9.57 -6.59 1.24
C GLU A 65 9.69 -5.06 1.26
N LYS A 66 10.59 -4.48 0.46
CA LYS A 66 10.83 -3.03 0.43
C LYS A 66 9.62 -2.27 -0.07
N ILE A 67 8.94 -2.79 -1.08
CA ILE A 67 7.75 -2.16 -1.64
C ILE A 67 6.57 -2.33 -0.68
N SER A 68 6.35 -3.51 -0.11
CA SER A 68 5.33 -3.73 0.92
C SER A 68 5.50 -2.77 2.10
N LYS A 69 6.71 -2.68 2.68
CA LYS A 69 7.01 -1.71 3.76
C LYS A 69 6.74 -0.27 3.36
N SER A 70 7.13 0.12 2.15
CA SER A 70 6.95 1.50 1.69
C SER A 70 5.47 1.84 1.52
N ILE A 71 4.69 0.96 0.91
CA ILE A 71 3.28 1.26 0.67
C ILE A 71 2.47 1.17 1.97
N THR A 72 2.70 0.18 2.84
CA THR A 72 2.08 0.13 4.17
C THR A 72 2.36 1.41 4.96
N LYS A 73 3.59 1.93 4.90
CA LYS A 73 3.95 3.21 5.55
C LYS A 73 3.15 4.38 4.98
N TYR A 74 2.92 4.44 3.66
CA TYR A 74 2.11 5.47 3.04
C TYR A 74 0.63 5.33 3.39
N THR A 75 0.05 4.14 3.30
CA THR A 75 -1.34 3.87 3.70
C THR A 75 -1.60 4.30 5.15
N ASN A 76 -0.74 3.87 6.09
CA ASN A 76 -0.87 4.24 7.51
C ASN A 76 -0.80 5.77 7.74
N ARG A 77 0.00 6.49 6.94
CA ARG A 77 0.08 7.95 7.03
C ARG A 77 -1.19 8.62 6.53
N VAL A 78 -1.76 8.13 5.43
CA VAL A 78 -3.01 8.67 4.88
C VAL A 78 -4.20 8.35 5.81
N GLU A 79 -4.26 7.16 6.40
CA GLU A 79 -5.28 6.81 7.41
C GLU A 79 -5.19 7.71 8.65
N LYS A 80 -3.99 7.94 9.17
CA LYS A 80 -3.79 8.88 10.29
C LYS A 80 -4.23 10.31 9.94
N ALA A 81 -3.90 10.78 8.74
CA ALA A 81 -4.34 12.09 8.28
C ALA A 81 -5.87 12.16 8.18
N SER A 82 -6.51 11.12 7.63
CA SER A 82 -7.98 11.01 7.56
C SER A 82 -8.63 11.04 8.93
N ASN A 83 -8.13 10.25 9.89
CA ASN A 83 -8.66 10.21 11.25
C ASN A 83 -8.47 11.54 11.99
N THR A 84 -7.34 12.21 11.77
CA THR A 84 -7.08 13.54 12.34
C THR A 84 -8.06 14.56 11.78
N LEU A 85 -8.30 14.56 10.46
CA LEU A 85 -9.27 15.44 9.83
C LEU A 85 -10.69 15.20 10.35
N LYS A 86 -11.11 13.94 10.52
CA LYS A 86 -12.43 13.59 11.09
C LYS A 86 -12.57 14.09 12.53
N SER A 87 -11.53 13.95 13.35
CA SER A 87 -11.55 14.43 14.73
C SER A 87 -11.61 15.96 14.81
N VAL A 88 -10.87 16.66 13.95
CA VAL A 88 -10.93 18.13 13.86
C VAL A 88 -12.32 18.60 13.42
N ASP A 89 -12.90 17.96 12.41
CA ASP A 89 -14.27 18.27 11.92
C ASP A 89 -15.31 18.13 13.05
N GLN A 90 -15.21 17.05 13.83
CA GLN A 90 -16.07 16.81 14.98
C GLN A 90 -15.92 17.89 16.06
N GLN A 91 -14.69 18.22 16.46
CA GLN A 91 -14.44 19.25 17.47
C GLN A 91 -14.92 20.64 17.04
N VAL A 92 -14.77 20.98 15.76
CA VAL A 92 -15.29 22.24 15.21
C VAL A 92 -16.82 22.23 15.24
N GLY A 93 -17.46 21.13 14.84
CA GLY A 93 -18.91 20.97 14.90
C GLY A 93 -19.48 21.11 16.32
N GLU A 94 -18.84 20.47 17.30
CA GLU A 94 -19.24 20.53 18.73
C GLU A 94 -19.08 21.94 19.31
N LYS A 95 -18.00 22.67 18.97
CA LYS A 95 -17.82 24.06 19.41
C LYS A 95 -18.86 25.01 18.83
N ILE A 96 -19.29 24.80 17.59
CA ILE A 96 -20.30 25.63 16.93
C ILE A 96 -21.71 25.36 17.50
N GLU A 97 -22.00 24.16 18.00
CA GLU A 97 -23.29 23.82 18.63
C GLU A 97 -23.38 24.21 20.11
N GLY A 98 -22.24 24.45 20.76
CA GLY A 98 -22.16 24.88 22.17
C GLY A 98 -22.19 26.39 22.42
N GLU A 99 -22.17 27.21 21.35
CA GLU A 99 -22.36 28.67 21.36
C GLU A 99 -23.76 29.07 20.89
#